data_AF-D7VMA0-F1
#
_entry.id   AF-D7VMA0-F1
#
_cell.length_a   1.000
_cell.length_b   1.000
_cell.length_c   1.000
_cell.angle_alpha   90.00
_cell.angle_beta   90.00
_cell.angle_gamma   90.00
#
_symmetry.space_group_name_H-M   'P 1'
#
loop_
_entity.id
_entity.type
_entity.pdbx_description
1 polymer ?
#
loop_
_entity_poly.entity_id
_entity_poly.type
_entity_poly.pdbx_seq_one_letter_code
_entity_poly.pdbx_strand_id
1 'polypeptide(L)'
;MKKNYTVYSFIILFAVALLASCTDKITYGPDPYAGGAEPLGIGFREALPSPSQARPGTDVTFKIDGLLKYKPEDIQLFMNNIPARIVNITDTSVTSTVPVNASTGGVRVVVNGQIFAGPLLPIIGKAGLDLTFRSGTGTIGPIFSIKQLSNGQIYIGGNFTDYNGFSSSTKIGGIARLSNSGDFVKGMKFGEGVKGSILSINELTNGSLLISGAFTNFDTINLVRNITRITNTGALDVASVPILNLTSDPKKSNLIAPTFNGGTDLSVVKTFVQNNKVTAIGNFQSYANNYYTRSTFDNILTDYFSTKQVVRMDMNGVLDSNYYMNKTTLPIKGLAGVNGNINDGYLQKDGKLVLVGSFTNFNATQSAGRIVRLDVNGNYDPSFSAGSGADDRIMKIFYSATTNKYIVVGSFNTFNGVPSNGIAVLNVDGSVDPSFKSYGFAGGKPNYVTQLSNGLILVSGTFTKYNDVIREGLLILNPDGTLAADYNNTGKLVGSIYDSLEGTNSLGQRTITLVGSISSFNGQLNVGNIVRMTIVD
;
A
#
# COMPACT_ATOMS: atom_id res chain seq x y z
N MET A 1 -14.79 -7.49 68.04
CA MET A 1 -14.48 -7.33 66.60
C MET A 1 -15.76 -7.62 65.83
N LYS A 2 -16.39 -6.58 65.27
CA LYS A 2 -17.77 -6.65 64.76
C LYS A 2 -17.85 -7.39 63.42
N LYS A 3 -18.77 -8.37 63.38
CA LYS A 3 -19.34 -9.04 62.21
C LYS A 3 -20.61 -8.30 61.75
N ASN A 4 -20.89 -8.44 60.45
CA ASN A 4 -22.09 -8.04 59.69
C ASN A 4 -23.42 -8.39 60.39
N TYR A 5 -24.50 -7.61 60.13
CA TYR A 5 -25.80 -8.12 59.67
C TYR A 5 -26.68 -7.00 59.08
N THR A 6 -27.50 -7.45 58.15
CA THR A 6 -28.37 -6.84 57.15
C THR A 6 -29.74 -6.35 57.70
N VAL A 7 -30.25 -5.24 57.14
CA VAL A 7 -31.58 -5.08 56.49
C VAL A 7 -32.86 -4.66 57.30
N TYR A 8 -33.60 -3.76 56.63
CA TYR A 8 -34.99 -3.24 56.77
C TYR A 8 -35.37 -2.35 57.96
N SER A 9 -35.58 -1.05 57.67
CA SER A 9 -36.89 -0.37 57.78
C SER A 9 -36.71 1.15 57.75
N PHE A 10 -36.70 1.77 56.57
CA PHE A 10 -37.03 3.20 56.37
C PHE A 10 -37.39 3.41 54.89
N ILE A 11 -38.49 2.81 54.49
CA ILE A 11 -39.28 3.17 53.31
C ILE A 11 -40.57 3.76 53.87
N ILE A 12 -41.11 4.79 53.21
CA ILE A 12 -42.29 5.60 53.60
C ILE A 12 -41.95 6.83 54.44
N LEU A 13 -41.32 7.85 53.85
CA LEU A 13 -41.73 9.27 54.00
C LEU A 13 -40.91 10.25 53.13
N PHE A 14 -40.81 10.03 51.82
CA PHE A 14 -40.43 11.13 50.89
C PHE A 14 -40.98 10.85 49.48
N ALA A 15 -42.28 10.51 49.45
CA ALA A 15 -43.01 10.17 48.25
C ALA A 15 -44.07 11.22 47.89
N VAL A 16 -43.82 12.52 48.11
CA VAL A 16 -44.67 13.61 47.58
C VAL A 16 -43.85 14.92 47.49
N ALA A 17 -43.00 15.11 46.48
CA ALA A 17 -42.51 16.44 46.04
C ALA A 17 -41.60 16.41 44.78
N LEU A 18 -41.81 15.50 43.83
CA LEU A 18 -41.05 15.50 42.56
C LEU A 18 -41.95 15.14 41.37
N LEU A 19 -42.99 15.95 41.09
CA LEU A 19 -43.70 15.88 39.81
C LEU A 19 -44.20 17.27 39.39
N ALA A 20 -43.25 18.13 39.02
CA ALA A 20 -43.50 19.27 38.14
C ALA A 20 -42.34 19.35 37.13
N SER A 21 -42.31 18.36 36.24
CA SER A 21 -41.56 18.44 34.97
C SER A 21 -42.59 18.40 33.87
N CYS A 22 -42.59 19.41 33.01
CA CYS A 22 -43.45 19.49 31.83
C CYS A 22 -43.37 18.18 31.04
N THR A 23 -44.52 17.52 30.87
CA THR A 23 -44.69 16.46 29.86
C THR A 23 -45.06 17.12 28.54
N ASP A 24 -44.12 17.86 27.95
CA ASP A 24 -44.21 18.11 26.52
C ASP A 24 -44.08 16.74 25.85
N LYS A 25 -45.21 16.17 25.45
CA LYS A 25 -45.24 15.01 24.57
C LYS A 25 -44.41 15.39 23.35
N ILE A 26 -43.24 14.78 23.21
CA ILE A 26 -42.50 14.78 21.97
C ILE A 26 -43.46 14.18 20.94
N THR A 27 -44.05 15.03 20.13
CA THR A 27 -44.83 14.63 18.97
C THR A 27 -43.81 14.26 17.92
N TYR A 28 -43.48 12.97 17.86
CA TYR A 28 -42.84 12.42 16.67
C TYR A 28 -43.74 12.78 15.49
N GLY A 29 -43.18 13.41 14.45
CA GLY A 29 -43.89 13.56 13.17
C GLY A 29 -44.34 12.19 12.64
N PRO A 30 -45.17 12.13 11.59
CA PRO A 30 -45.51 10.86 10.96
C PRO A 30 -44.22 10.08 10.69
N ASP A 31 -44.21 8.80 11.05
CA ASP A 31 -43.03 7.95 10.88
C ASP A 31 -42.51 8.13 9.44
N PRO A 32 -41.30 8.68 9.25
CA PRO A 32 -40.77 8.94 7.91
C PRO A 32 -40.56 7.64 7.12
N TYR A 33 -40.73 6.47 7.75
CA TYR A 33 -40.68 5.14 7.16
C TYR A 33 -42.04 4.43 7.12
N ALA A 34 -43.15 5.10 7.46
CA ALA A 34 -44.48 4.56 7.28
C ALA A 34 -44.77 4.36 5.79
N GLY A 35 -45.06 3.12 5.38
CA GLY A 35 -45.34 2.75 3.98
C GLY A 35 -44.24 1.97 3.27
N GLY A 36 -43.25 1.42 3.99
CA GLY A 36 -42.33 0.43 3.43
C GLY A 36 -43.09 -0.79 2.86
N ALA A 37 -42.62 -1.34 1.74
CA ALA A 37 -43.21 -2.52 1.14
C ALA A 37 -43.13 -3.72 2.10
N GLU A 38 -44.19 -4.51 2.19
CA GLU A 38 -44.24 -5.72 3.02
C GLU A 38 -43.09 -6.68 2.66
N PRO A 39 -42.45 -7.32 3.66
CA PRO A 39 -41.40 -8.30 3.41
C PRO A 39 -41.92 -9.46 2.58
N LEU A 40 -41.24 -9.77 1.47
CA LEU A 40 -41.67 -10.83 0.53
C LEU A 40 -41.54 -12.26 1.08
N GLY A 41 -41.10 -12.44 2.33
CA GLY A 41 -40.86 -13.76 2.93
C GLY A 41 -39.80 -14.58 2.18
N ILE A 42 -38.92 -13.91 1.46
CA ILE A 42 -37.77 -14.51 0.77
C ILE A 42 -36.56 -14.41 1.71
N GLY A 43 -35.80 -15.50 1.82
CA GLY A 43 -34.60 -15.49 2.65
C GLY A 43 -33.63 -16.60 2.26
N PHE A 44 -32.35 -16.26 2.12
CA PHE A 44 -31.31 -17.27 2.02
C PHE A 44 -31.18 -18.01 3.34
N ARG A 45 -31.05 -19.33 3.28
CA ARG A 45 -30.69 -20.13 4.45
C ARG A 45 -29.20 -20.00 4.73
N GLU A 46 -28.82 -20.19 5.99
CA GLU A 46 -27.42 -20.29 6.41
C GLU A 46 -26.83 -21.64 5.94
N ALA A 47 -26.53 -21.72 4.66
CA ALA A 47 -25.93 -22.88 4.02
C ALA A 47 -24.95 -22.44 2.94
N LEU A 48 -23.86 -23.19 2.80
CA LEU A 48 -22.92 -22.97 1.70
C LEU A 48 -23.60 -23.26 0.35
N PRO A 49 -23.22 -22.54 -0.72
CA PRO A 49 -23.62 -22.92 -2.07
C PRO A 49 -23.16 -24.33 -2.42
N SER A 50 -23.82 -24.96 -3.38
CA SER A 50 -23.43 -26.27 -3.92
C SER A 50 -23.21 -26.17 -5.43
N PRO A 51 -21.98 -26.32 -5.93
CA PRO A 51 -20.73 -26.47 -5.16
C PRO A 51 -20.37 -25.22 -4.34
N SER A 52 -19.54 -25.38 -3.30
CA SER A 52 -19.15 -24.29 -2.38
C SER A 52 -18.22 -23.24 -2.99
N GLN A 53 -17.70 -23.53 -4.18
CA GLN A 53 -16.87 -22.68 -5.03
C GLN A 53 -17.06 -23.13 -6.48
N ALA A 54 -16.91 -22.22 -7.43
CA ALA A 54 -17.25 -22.52 -8.82
C ALA A 54 -16.38 -21.78 -9.83
N ARG A 55 -16.24 -22.36 -11.03
CA ARG A 55 -15.71 -21.65 -12.20
C ARG A 55 -16.86 -21.03 -12.99
N PRO A 56 -16.60 -19.98 -13.78
CA PRO A 56 -17.59 -19.48 -14.73
C PRO A 56 -18.17 -20.60 -15.62
N GLY A 57 -19.47 -20.52 -15.89
CA GLY A 57 -20.24 -21.53 -16.62
C GLY A 57 -20.76 -22.71 -15.77
N THR A 58 -20.35 -22.82 -14.50
CA THR A 58 -20.85 -23.86 -13.60
C THR A 58 -22.23 -23.49 -13.06
N ASP A 59 -23.14 -24.44 -12.97
CA ASP A 59 -24.42 -24.25 -12.26
C ASP A 59 -24.22 -24.41 -10.76
N VAL A 60 -24.65 -23.40 -9.99
CA VAL A 60 -24.51 -23.35 -8.53
C VAL A 60 -25.89 -23.22 -7.90
N THR A 61 -26.15 -24.07 -6.91
CA THR A 61 -27.41 -24.09 -6.16
C THR A 61 -27.25 -23.40 -4.81
N PHE A 62 -28.14 -22.47 -4.50
CA PHE A 62 -28.24 -21.77 -3.24
C PHE A 62 -29.51 -22.17 -2.51
N LYS A 63 -29.44 -22.29 -1.18
CA LYS A 63 -30.62 -22.54 -0.35
C LYS A 63 -31.31 -21.22 -0.05
N ILE A 64 -32.55 -21.08 -0.51
CA ILE A 64 -33.35 -19.88 -0.38
C ILE A 64 -34.83 -20.27 -0.36
N ASP A 65 -35.58 -19.70 0.56
CA ASP A 65 -37.00 -19.98 0.72
C ASP A 65 -37.88 -18.92 0.04
N GLY A 66 -39.08 -19.31 -0.37
CA GLY A 66 -40.16 -18.39 -0.72
C GLY A 66 -40.17 -17.87 -2.16
N LEU A 67 -39.28 -18.35 -3.04
CA LEU A 67 -39.21 -17.87 -4.43
C LEU A 67 -40.38 -18.33 -5.32
N LEU A 68 -40.95 -19.52 -5.10
CA LEU A 68 -42.03 -20.06 -5.96
C LEU A 68 -43.33 -19.25 -5.92
N LYS A 69 -43.48 -18.34 -4.96
CA LYS A 69 -44.63 -17.43 -4.85
C LYS A 69 -44.61 -16.33 -5.90
N TYR A 70 -43.48 -16.13 -6.58
CA TYR A 70 -43.24 -15.04 -7.52
C TYR A 70 -43.02 -15.58 -8.92
N LYS A 71 -43.36 -14.77 -9.93
CA LYS A 71 -43.17 -15.18 -11.31
C LYS A 71 -41.69 -15.20 -11.67
N PRO A 72 -41.20 -16.19 -12.43
CA PRO A 72 -39.79 -16.28 -12.80
C PRO A 72 -39.22 -15.00 -13.44
N GLU A 73 -40.01 -14.27 -14.23
CA GLU A 73 -39.63 -13.00 -14.86
C GLU A 73 -39.36 -11.85 -13.88
N ASP A 74 -39.93 -11.92 -12.68
CA ASP A 74 -39.75 -10.91 -11.62
C ASP A 74 -38.54 -11.22 -10.71
N ILE A 75 -37.90 -12.39 -10.91
CA ILE A 75 -36.81 -12.89 -10.07
C ILE A 75 -35.49 -12.73 -10.83
N GLN A 76 -34.59 -11.92 -10.28
CA GLN A 76 -33.23 -11.75 -10.79
C GLN A 76 -32.21 -12.24 -9.77
N LEU A 77 -31.22 -13.00 -10.21
CA LEU A 77 -30.09 -13.40 -9.39
C LEU A 77 -28.82 -12.69 -9.88
N PHE A 78 -28.03 -12.19 -8.94
CA PHE A 78 -26.75 -11.55 -9.22
C PHE A 78 -25.64 -12.23 -8.45
N MET A 79 -24.51 -12.45 -9.11
CA MET A 79 -23.26 -12.91 -8.49
C MET A 79 -22.23 -11.80 -8.60
N ASN A 80 -21.81 -11.24 -7.46
CA ASN A 80 -20.97 -10.05 -7.39
C ASN A 80 -21.43 -8.90 -8.31
N ASN A 81 -22.72 -8.56 -8.23
CA ASN A 81 -23.39 -7.54 -9.06
C ASN A 81 -23.45 -7.84 -10.57
N ILE A 82 -23.06 -9.03 -11.02
CA ILE A 82 -23.26 -9.47 -12.42
C ILE A 82 -24.55 -10.30 -12.48
N PRO A 83 -25.52 -9.95 -13.36
CA PRO A 83 -26.70 -10.77 -13.59
C PRO A 83 -26.30 -12.21 -13.95
N ALA A 84 -26.93 -13.18 -13.31
CA ALA A 84 -26.67 -14.60 -13.52
C ALA A 84 -27.94 -15.29 -14.01
N ARG A 85 -27.78 -16.21 -14.97
CA ARG A 85 -28.89 -16.93 -15.59
C ARG A 85 -29.44 -17.93 -14.59
N ILE A 86 -30.72 -17.81 -14.24
CA ILE A 86 -31.41 -18.81 -13.41
C ILE A 86 -31.71 -20.03 -14.27
N VAL A 87 -31.37 -21.21 -13.75
CA VAL A 87 -31.58 -22.52 -14.39
C VAL A 87 -32.81 -23.22 -13.81
N ASN A 88 -32.96 -23.15 -12.49
CA ASN A 88 -34.08 -23.79 -11.80
C ASN A 88 -34.43 -23.03 -10.51
N ILE A 89 -35.72 -23.04 -10.15
CA ILE A 89 -36.24 -22.50 -8.89
C ILE A 89 -37.10 -23.59 -8.24
N THR A 90 -36.88 -23.82 -6.96
CA THR A 90 -37.76 -24.62 -6.10
C THR A 90 -38.16 -23.80 -4.88
N ASP A 91 -39.01 -24.36 -4.01
CA ASP A 91 -39.47 -23.63 -2.83
C ASP A 91 -38.35 -23.39 -1.80
N THR A 92 -37.25 -24.13 -1.92
CA THR A 92 -36.12 -24.13 -0.96
C THR A 92 -34.75 -23.91 -1.61
N SER A 93 -34.71 -23.64 -2.92
CA SER A 93 -33.46 -23.37 -3.62
C SER A 93 -33.61 -22.64 -4.95
N VAL A 94 -32.52 -21.99 -5.36
CA VAL A 94 -32.34 -21.47 -6.72
C VAL A 94 -31.02 -21.98 -7.29
N THR A 95 -31.04 -22.45 -8.53
CA THR A 95 -29.84 -22.85 -9.27
C THR A 95 -29.58 -21.83 -10.37
N SER A 96 -28.34 -21.35 -10.48
CA SER A 96 -27.95 -20.36 -11.47
C SER A 96 -26.55 -20.61 -12.02
N THR A 97 -26.37 -20.34 -13.32
CA THR A 97 -25.07 -20.47 -14.00
C THR A 97 -24.17 -19.28 -13.67
N VAL A 98 -22.94 -19.55 -13.24
CA VAL A 98 -21.93 -18.52 -12.95
C VAL A 98 -21.56 -17.73 -14.22
N PRO A 99 -21.68 -16.40 -14.24
CA PRO A 99 -21.31 -15.58 -15.40
C PRO A 99 -19.80 -15.63 -15.74
N VAL A 100 -19.46 -15.55 -17.04
CA VAL A 100 -18.07 -15.54 -17.55
C VAL A 100 -17.15 -14.51 -16.91
N ASN A 101 -17.68 -13.34 -16.53
CA ASN A 101 -16.90 -12.25 -15.94
C ASN A 101 -17.02 -12.15 -14.42
N ALA A 102 -17.70 -13.10 -13.78
CA ALA A 102 -17.88 -13.12 -12.33
C ALA A 102 -16.56 -13.29 -11.59
N SER A 103 -16.47 -12.62 -10.44
CA SER A 103 -15.39 -12.75 -9.49
C SER A 103 -15.97 -13.08 -8.11
N THR A 104 -15.14 -13.56 -7.19
CA THR A 104 -15.58 -13.86 -5.82
C THR A 104 -16.34 -12.68 -5.22
N GLY A 105 -17.53 -12.93 -4.69
CA GLY A 105 -18.37 -11.89 -4.13
C GLY A 105 -19.71 -12.39 -3.64
N GLY A 106 -20.49 -11.47 -3.07
CA GLY A 106 -21.81 -11.79 -2.53
C GLY A 106 -22.80 -12.14 -3.63
N VAL A 107 -23.68 -13.08 -3.34
CA VAL A 107 -24.86 -13.40 -4.15
C VAL A 107 -26.05 -12.60 -3.62
N ARG A 108 -26.92 -12.15 -4.51
CA ARG A 108 -28.20 -11.56 -4.12
C ARG A 108 -29.30 -11.97 -5.08
N VAL A 109 -30.51 -12.03 -4.56
CA VAL A 109 -31.74 -12.12 -5.37
C VAL A 109 -32.47 -10.80 -5.27
N VAL A 110 -33.02 -10.34 -6.39
CA VAL A 110 -33.90 -9.18 -6.46
C VAL A 110 -35.26 -9.65 -6.95
N VAL A 111 -36.31 -9.35 -6.17
CA VAL A 111 -37.71 -9.63 -6.53
C VAL A 111 -38.52 -8.37 -6.30
N ASN A 112 -39.24 -7.90 -7.32
CA ASN A 112 -40.07 -6.69 -7.26
C ASN A 112 -39.33 -5.47 -6.66
N GLY A 113 -38.04 -5.33 -6.98
CA GLY A 113 -37.19 -4.23 -6.48
C GLY A 113 -36.63 -4.41 -5.07
N GLN A 114 -37.04 -5.43 -4.31
CA GLN A 114 -36.46 -5.75 -3.00
C GLN A 114 -35.23 -6.65 -3.13
N ILE A 115 -34.20 -6.38 -2.32
CA ILE A 115 -32.91 -7.09 -2.37
C ILE A 115 -32.79 -8.07 -1.20
N PHE A 116 -32.50 -9.32 -1.51
CA PHE A 116 -32.23 -10.39 -0.54
C PHE A 116 -30.76 -10.80 -0.66
N ALA A 117 -29.97 -10.51 0.37
CA ALA A 117 -28.55 -10.84 0.40
C ALA A 117 -28.35 -12.33 0.70
N GLY A 118 -27.51 -12.97 -0.10
CA GLY A 118 -27.13 -14.36 0.03
C GLY A 118 -25.66 -14.55 0.41
N PRO A 119 -25.17 -15.80 0.38
CA PRO A 119 -23.81 -16.11 0.79
C PRO A 119 -22.77 -15.55 -0.18
N LEU A 120 -21.51 -15.53 0.27
CA LEU A 120 -20.35 -15.34 -0.60
C LEU A 120 -20.19 -16.57 -1.51
N LEU A 121 -19.98 -16.37 -2.80
CA LEU A 121 -19.55 -17.42 -3.73
C LEU A 121 -18.08 -17.18 -4.12
N PRO A 122 -17.15 -18.05 -3.69
CA PRO A 122 -15.78 -18.08 -4.21
C PRO A 122 -15.75 -18.49 -5.69
N ILE A 123 -15.10 -17.67 -6.52
CA ILE A 123 -14.86 -17.98 -7.93
C ILE A 123 -13.43 -18.47 -8.11
N ILE A 124 -13.30 -19.65 -8.71
CA ILE A 124 -12.01 -20.28 -8.99
C ILE A 124 -11.51 -19.83 -10.36
N GLY A 125 -10.22 -19.51 -10.44
CA GLY A 125 -9.50 -19.19 -11.67
C GLY A 125 -8.01 -19.43 -11.49
N LYS A 126 -7.20 -18.76 -12.30
CA LYS A 126 -5.74 -18.83 -12.29
C LYS A 126 -5.11 -17.91 -11.25
N ALA A 127 -5.84 -16.95 -10.71
CA ALA A 127 -5.42 -16.15 -9.55
C ALA A 127 -6.13 -16.63 -8.28
N GLY A 128 -5.42 -16.77 -7.17
CA GLY A 128 -6.02 -17.24 -5.92
C GLY A 128 -5.26 -16.77 -4.70
N LEU A 129 -5.81 -17.00 -3.51
CA LEU A 129 -5.05 -16.83 -2.27
C LEU A 129 -4.04 -17.96 -2.11
N ASP A 130 -2.81 -17.63 -1.71
CA ASP A 130 -1.81 -18.63 -1.35
C ASP A 130 -2.07 -19.17 0.05
N LEU A 131 -2.69 -20.35 0.14
CA LEU A 131 -2.99 -21.02 1.40
C LEU A 131 -1.73 -21.49 2.16
N THR A 132 -0.56 -21.49 1.52
CA THR A 132 0.72 -21.81 2.18
C THR A 132 1.34 -20.61 2.90
N PHE A 133 0.78 -19.41 2.72
CA PHE A 133 1.27 -18.19 3.33
C PHE A 133 0.71 -18.00 4.75
N ARG A 134 1.60 -17.87 5.72
CA ARG A 134 1.33 -17.87 7.17
C ARG A 134 1.64 -16.53 7.80
N SER A 135 0.94 -15.48 7.39
CA SER A 135 1.02 -14.15 8.03
C SER A 135 0.25 -14.05 9.34
N GLY A 136 -0.67 -14.98 9.62
CA GLY A 136 -1.55 -14.94 10.79
C GLY A 136 -2.40 -13.67 10.79
N THR A 137 -2.38 -12.89 11.88
CA THR A 137 -3.08 -11.58 11.92
C THR A 137 -2.32 -10.45 11.21
N GLY A 138 -1.14 -10.72 10.66
CA GLY A 138 -0.27 -9.75 10.00
C GLY A 138 0.11 -8.59 10.91
N THR A 139 0.15 -7.36 10.39
CA THR A 139 0.62 -6.18 11.13
C THR A 139 -0.50 -5.33 11.72
N ILE A 140 -0.22 -4.70 12.87
CA ILE A 140 -1.03 -3.57 13.37
C ILE A 140 -0.43 -2.27 12.84
N GLY A 141 -0.94 -1.81 11.71
CA GLY A 141 -0.48 -0.62 10.98
C GLY A 141 0.02 -0.94 9.57
N PRO A 142 0.16 0.07 8.68
CA PRO A 142 0.50 -0.16 7.28
C PRO A 142 1.94 -0.64 7.06
N ILE A 143 2.13 -1.44 6.01
CA ILE A 143 3.42 -1.83 5.47
C ILE A 143 3.65 -1.05 4.17
N PHE A 144 4.74 -0.29 4.09
CA PHE A 144 5.06 0.55 2.93
C PHE A 144 6.08 -0.08 1.97
N SER A 145 6.92 -1.01 2.45
CA SER A 145 7.94 -1.65 1.63
C SER A 145 8.11 -3.13 2.00
N ILE A 146 8.35 -3.95 0.98
CA ILE A 146 8.74 -5.36 1.11
C ILE A 146 9.97 -5.62 0.25
N LYS A 147 11.00 -6.23 0.82
CA LYS A 147 12.25 -6.52 0.11
C LYS A 147 12.72 -7.93 0.39
N GLN A 148 12.95 -8.70 -0.67
CA GLN A 148 13.75 -9.92 -0.60
C GLN A 148 15.22 -9.58 -0.90
N LEU A 149 16.11 -10.08 -0.05
CA LEU A 149 17.56 -9.96 -0.20
C LEU A 149 18.10 -11.09 -1.08
N SER A 150 19.34 -10.95 -1.54
CA SER A 150 20.01 -11.94 -2.39
C SER A 150 20.17 -13.32 -1.71
N ASN A 151 20.21 -13.36 -0.38
CA ASN A 151 20.21 -14.57 0.44
C ASN A 151 18.79 -15.16 0.71
N GLY A 152 17.74 -14.63 0.08
CA GLY A 152 16.36 -15.08 0.21
C GLY A 152 15.60 -14.56 1.43
N GLN A 153 16.23 -13.80 2.33
CA GLN A 153 15.55 -13.20 3.48
C GLN A 153 14.57 -12.12 3.04
N ILE A 154 13.39 -12.07 3.67
CA ILE A 154 12.36 -11.07 3.38
C ILE A 154 12.25 -10.10 4.55
N TYR A 155 12.29 -8.81 4.26
CA TYR A 155 12.07 -7.73 5.23
C TYR A 155 10.85 -6.92 4.81
N ILE A 156 10.07 -6.51 5.80
CA ILE A 156 8.99 -5.54 5.64
C ILE A 156 9.30 -4.29 6.46
N GLY A 157 9.00 -3.13 5.86
CA GLY A 157 9.15 -1.81 6.48
C GLY A 157 7.83 -1.06 6.41
N GLY A 158 7.46 -0.36 7.48
CA GLY A 158 6.18 0.32 7.56
C GLY A 158 6.05 1.23 8.77
N ASN A 159 4.81 1.50 9.16
CA ASN A 159 4.43 2.14 10.42
C ASN A 159 3.52 1.19 11.18
N PHE A 160 4.12 0.18 11.81
CA PHE A 160 3.41 -0.85 12.56
C PHE A 160 4.15 -1.21 13.85
N THR A 161 3.41 -1.68 14.84
CA THR A 161 3.92 -2.00 16.17
C THR A 161 3.86 -3.48 16.52
N ASP A 162 3.33 -4.30 15.62
CA ASP A 162 3.17 -5.72 15.82
C ASP A 162 3.22 -6.47 14.49
N TYR A 163 3.57 -7.76 14.57
CA TYR A 163 3.33 -8.73 13.51
C TYR A 163 2.84 -10.01 14.18
N ASN A 164 1.62 -10.44 13.86
CA ASN A 164 1.02 -11.69 14.32
C ASN A 164 1.11 -11.91 15.84
N GLY A 165 0.92 -10.87 16.65
CA GLY A 165 0.98 -10.92 18.11
C GLY A 165 2.39 -11.05 18.71
N PHE A 166 3.46 -11.03 17.91
CA PHE A 166 4.83 -11.23 18.40
C PHE A 166 5.36 -10.06 19.23
N SER A 167 4.73 -8.87 19.19
CA SER A 167 5.00 -7.72 20.06
C SER A 167 5.01 -8.07 21.56
N SER A 168 4.25 -9.10 21.97
CA SER A 168 4.24 -9.63 23.34
C SER A 168 5.56 -10.27 23.79
N SER A 169 6.42 -10.66 22.84
CA SER A 169 7.67 -11.40 23.09
C SER A 169 8.91 -10.79 22.41
N THR A 170 8.72 -9.83 21.51
CA THR A 170 9.79 -9.15 20.77
C THR A 170 9.32 -7.74 20.44
N LYS A 171 10.12 -6.71 20.76
CA LYS A 171 9.78 -5.33 20.37
C LYS A 171 9.77 -5.22 18.84
N ILE A 172 8.72 -4.62 18.29
CA ILE A 172 8.54 -4.41 16.84
C ILE A 172 8.19 -2.94 16.64
N GLY A 173 9.03 -2.23 15.90
CA GLY A 173 8.83 -0.81 15.55
C GLY A 173 9.14 -0.58 14.08
N GLY A 174 8.11 -0.66 13.24
CA GLY A 174 8.17 -0.33 11.81
C GLY A 174 9.01 -1.27 10.93
N ILE A 175 9.63 -2.32 11.48
CA ILE A 175 10.42 -3.30 10.73
C ILE A 175 10.23 -4.72 11.26
N ALA A 176 10.15 -5.69 10.35
CA ALA A 176 10.14 -7.11 10.67
C ALA A 176 10.82 -7.94 9.57
N ARG A 177 11.34 -9.11 9.95
CA ARG A 177 11.86 -10.11 9.02
C ARG A 177 10.88 -11.27 8.95
N LEU A 178 10.60 -11.73 7.73
CA LEU A 178 9.70 -12.84 7.43
C LEU A 178 10.45 -14.02 6.79
N SER A 179 9.93 -15.22 6.99
CA SER A 179 10.28 -16.41 6.20
C SER A 179 9.67 -16.29 4.80
N ASN A 180 10.09 -17.16 3.86
CA ASN A 180 9.44 -17.20 2.55
C ASN A 180 7.95 -17.54 2.67
N SER A 181 7.53 -18.31 3.68
CA SER A 181 6.12 -18.62 3.96
C SER A 181 5.40 -17.54 4.76
N GLY A 182 6.01 -16.39 5.06
CA GLY A 182 5.35 -15.28 5.75
C GLY A 182 5.37 -15.35 7.28
N ASP A 183 6.04 -16.32 7.87
CA ASP A 183 6.18 -16.41 9.32
C ASP A 183 7.15 -15.35 9.84
N PHE A 184 6.88 -14.80 11.03
CA PHE A 184 7.81 -13.89 11.69
C PHE A 184 9.10 -14.61 12.10
N VAL A 185 10.26 -13.99 11.80
CA VAL A 185 11.57 -14.49 12.19
C VAL A 185 12.05 -13.78 13.46
N LYS A 186 12.14 -14.54 14.56
CA LYS A 186 12.62 -14.05 15.87
C LYS A 186 14.14 -13.87 15.91
N GLY A 187 14.62 -13.19 16.95
CA GLY A 187 16.05 -13.06 17.27
C GLY A 187 16.77 -11.92 16.54
N MET A 188 16.04 -11.09 15.79
CA MET A 188 16.59 -9.88 15.19
C MET A 188 16.87 -8.82 16.26
N LYS A 189 17.93 -8.04 16.08
CA LYS A 189 18.41 -7.00 16.99
C LYS A 189 17.87 -5.61 16.65
N PHE A 190 16.61 -5.51 16.22
CA PHE A 190 15.99 -4.23 15.87
C PHE A 190 15.81 -3.28 17.07
N GLY A 191 15.86 -3.82 18.29
CA GLY A 191 15.61 -3.01 19.50
C GLY A 191 14.18 -2.46 19.50
N GLU A 192 14.02 -1.17 19.78
CA GLU A 192 12.72 -0.48 19.64
C GLU A 192 12.31 -0.20 18.19
N GLY A 193 13.17 -0.49 17.20
CA GLY A 193 12.91 -0.18 15.79
C GLY A 193 12.84 1.33 15.54
N VAL A 194 12.01 1.78 14.60
CA VAL A 194 11.81 3.21 14.33
C VAL A 194 10.55 3.75 15.02
N LYS A 195 10.57 5.03 15.42
CA LYS A 195 9.36 5.80 15.73
C LYS A 195 9.00 6.61 14.49
N GLY A 196 8.05 6.10 13.71
CA GLY A 196 7.68 6.67 12.42
C GLY A 196 7.52 5.59 11.35
N SER A 197 7.77 5.96 10.09
CA SER A 197 7.51 5.08 8.94
C SER A 197 8.79 4.74 8.18
N ILE A 198 9.07 3.46 7.97
CA ILE A 198 10.04 3.03 6.96
C ILE A 198 9.32 2.96 5.61
N LEU A 199 9.75 3.78 4.65
CA LEU A 199 9.15 3.88 3.32
C LEU A 199 9.95 3.15 2.23
N SER A 200 11.25 2.90 2.46
CA SER A 200 12.11 2.24 1.48
C SER A 200 13.22 1.43 2.16
N ILE A 201 13.45 0.21 1.66
CA ILE A 201 14.50 -0.72 2.10
C ILE A 201 15.36 -1.10 0.89
N ASN A 202 16.68 -0.95 1.03
CA ASN A 202 17.65 -1.38 0.03
C ASN A 202 18.66 -2.36 0.64
N GLU A 203 19.04 -3.39 -0.13
CA GLU A 203 20.15 -4.29 0.21
C GLU A 203 21.48 -3.61 -0.16
N LEU A 204 22.47 -3.75 0.73
CA LEU A 204 23.85 -3.30 0.51
C LEU A 204 24.73 -4.49 0.13
N THR A 205 25.89 -4.21 -0.48
CA THR A 205 26.84 -5.23 -0.98
C THR A 205 27.34 -6.19 0.10
N ASN A 206 27.35 -5.77 1.37
CA ASN A 206 27.74 -6.58 2.52
C ASN A 206 26.55 -7.33 3.18
N GLY A 207 25.37 -7.33 2.56
CA GLY A 207 24.14 -7.93 3.10
C GLY A 207 23.47 -7.14 4.23
N SER A 208 24.00 -5.97 4.61
CA SER A 208 23.31 -5.01 5.46
C SER A 208 22.21 -4.29 4.69
N LEU A 209 21.35 -3.56 5.38
CA LEU A 209 20.24 -2.83 4.77
C LEU A 209 20.43 -1.33 4.94
N LEU A 210 20.02 -0.57 3.94
CA LEU A 210 19.75 0.86 4.06
C LEU A 210 18.23 1.04 4.17
N ILE A 211 17.79 1.64 5.27
CA ILE A 211 16.38 1.98 5.49
C ILE A 211 16.20 3.50 5.44
N SER A 212 15.06 3.95 4.95
CA SER A 212 14.74 5.37 4.84
C SER A 212 13.24 5.63 4.91
N GLY A 213 12.84 6.83 5.32
CA GLY A 213 11.42 7.18 5.41
C GLY A 213 11.13 8.43 6.23
N ALA A 214 10.10 8.33 7.07
CA ALA A 214 9.62 9.38 7.98
C ALA A 214 9.86 8.96 9.44
N PHE A 215 11.12 8.89 9.85
CA PHE A 215 11.57 8.60 11.22
C PHE A 215 12.84 9.40 11.51
N THR A 216 13.16 9.62 12.78
CA THR A 216 14.39 10.30 13.23
C THR A 216 15.11 9.59 14.36
N ASN A 217 14.86 8.28 14.48
CA ASN A 217 15.50 7.42 15.46
C ASN A 217 15.58 6.00 14.91
N PHE A 218 16.45 5.20 15.52
CA PHE A 218 16.38 3.77 15.44
C PHE A 218 16.81 3.19 16.79
N ASP A 219 16.06 2.21 17.28
CA ASP A 219 16.15 1.73 18.65
C ASP A 219 16.10 2.93 19.64
N THR A 220 17.11 3.06 20.48
CA THR A 220 17.24 4.11 21.49
C THR A 220 18.03 5.33 21.00
N ILE A 221 18.55 5.29 19.77
CA ILE A 221 19.44 6.31 19.22
C ILE A 221 18.64 7.34 18.40
N ASN A 222 18.56 8.57 18.93
CA ASN A 222 17.89 9.73 18.30
C ASN A 222 18.84 10.60 17.45
N LEU A 223 19.97 10.05 17.02
CA LEU A 223 20.94 10.71 16.13
C LEU A 223 20.75 10.33 14.67
N VAL A 224 19.79 9.44 14.39
CA VAL A 224 19.42 9.06 13.03
C VAL A 224 18.63 10.20 12.40
N ARG A 225 18.93 10.55 11.15
CA ARG A 225 18.17 11.58 10.42
C ARG A 225 16.88 10.99 9.88
N ASN A 226 16.90 10.37 8.71
CA ASN A 226 15.76 9.67 8.12
C ASN A 226 16.21 8.65 7.07
N ILE A 227 17.51 8.37 7.06
CA ILE A 227 18.22 7.38 6.28
C ILE A 227 19.26 6.79 7.23
N THR A 228 19.35 5.46 7.33
CA THR A 228 20.39 4.81 8.12
C THR A 228 20.68 3.40 7.62
N ARG A 229 21.79 2.82 8.07
CA ARG A 229 22.15 1.43 7.82
C ARG A 229 21.83 0.56 9.04
N ILE A 230 21.30 -0.63 8.79
CA ILE A 230 21.15 -1.68 9.79
C ILE A 230 21.90 -2.92 9.32
N THR A 231 22.58 -3.58 10.24
CA THR A 231 23.35 -4.79 9.98
C THR A 231 22.43 -5.96 9.57
N ASN A 232 23.01 -7.04 9.05
CA ASN A 232 22.27 -8.28 8.75
C ASN A 232 21.62 -8.94 10.00
N THR A 233 22.03 -8.54 11.21
CA THR A 233 21.39 -8.97 12.46
C THR A 233 20.21 -8.08 12.87
N GLY A 234 19.99 -6.96 12.19
CA GLY A 234 18.95 -5.97 12.50
C GLY A 234 19.39 -4.84 13.43
N ALA A 235 20.60 -4.89 13.99
CA ALA A 235 21.13 -3.79 14.82
C ALA A 235 21.50 -2.57 13.97
N LEU A 236 21.34 -1.37 14.54
CA LEU A 236 21.84 -0.12 13.94
C LEU A 236 23.35 -0.22 13.72
N ASP A 237 23.82 0.18 12.54
CA ASP A 237 25.24 0.30 12.24
C ASP A 237 25.77 1.61 12.86
N VAL A 238 26.61 1.48 13.89
CA VAL A 238 27.07 2.59 14.73
C VAL A 238 28.59 2.61 14.91
N ALA A 239 29.13 3.78 15.22
CA ALA A 239 30.52 3.98 15.62
C ALA A 239 30.62 4.92 16.82
N SER A 240 31.74 4.85 17.55
CA SER A 240 32.11 5.83 18.56
C SER A 240 32.71 7.06 17.88
N VAL A 241 32.09 8.22 18.08
CA VAL A 241 32.50 9.49 17.47
C VAL A 241 32.97 10.47 18.56
N PRO A 242 34.18 11.04 18.45
CA PRO A 242 34.67 12.02 19.40
C PRO A 242 33.89 13.34 19.29
N ILE A 243 33.66 13.97 20.43
CA ILE A 243 32.95 15.25 20.58
C ILE A 243 33.68 16.14 21.60
N LEU A 244 33.31 17.43 21.65
CA LEU A 244 33.83 18.36 22.65
C LEU A 244 33.29 18.01 24.03
N ASN A 245 34.19 17.73 24.97
CA ASN A 245 33.84 17.58 26.36
C ASN A 245 34.12 18.89 27.11
N LEU A 246 33.05 19.59 27.48
CA LEU A 246 33.12 20.82 28.28
C LEU A 246 32.92 20.55 29.78
N THR A 247 33.00 19.29 30.19
CA THR A 247 32.77 18.82 31.57
C THR A 247 33.94 17.95 32.03
N SER A 248 33.96 17.60 33.32
CA SER A 248 34.94 16.66 33.88
C SER A 248 34.56 15.19 33.70
N ASP A 249 33.38 14.87 33.18
CA ASP A 249 32.92 13.47 33.00
C ASP A 249 33.52 12.87 31.71
N PRO A 250 34.44 11.90 31.79
CA PRO A 250 35.08 11.32 30.61
C PRO A 250 34.11 10.58 29.68
N LYS A 251 32.92 10.18 30.16
CA LYS A 251 31.89 9.55 29.31
C LYS A 251 31.31 10.52 28.28
N LYS A 252 31.43 11.83 28.50
CA LYS A 252 30.97 12.89 27.59
C LYS A 252 31.97 13.25 26.48
N SER A 253 33.06 12.49 26.34
CA SER A 253 34.04 12.70 25.27
C SER A 253 33.71 11.97 23.96
N ASN A 254 32.76 11.03 23.97
CA ASN A 254 32.36 10.25 22.79
C ASN A 254 30.84 10.04 22.74
N LEU A 255 30.31 9.90 21.53
CA LEU A 255 28.94 9.49 21.25
C LEU A 255 28.90 8.19 20.45
N ILE A 256 27.93 7.34 20.74
CA ILE A 256 27.55 6.26 19.83
C ILE A 256 26.59 6.84 18.80
N ALA A 257 27.03 6.91 17.55
CA ALA A 257 26.32 7.56 16.47
C ALA A 257 26.16 6.63 15.26
N PRO A 258 25.11 6.79 14.43
CA PRO A 258 24.98 6.04 13.19
C PRO A 258 26.16 6.33 12.26
N THR A 259 26.70 5.29 11.64
CA THR A 259 27.81 5.43 10.67
C THR A 259 27.36 6.08 9.36
N PHE A 260 26.07 5.98 9.03
CA PHE A 260 25.45 6.79 7.98
C PHE A 260 24.99 8.13 8.59
N ASN A 261 25.81 9.17 8.42
CA ASN A 261 25.55 10.50 8.94
C ASN A 261 25.09 11.45 7.82
N GLY A 262 23.87 11.24 7.36
CA GLY A 262 23.24 12.08 6.35
C GLY A 262 21.75 11.79 6.24
N GLY A 263 21.00 12.78 5.80
CA GLY A 263 19.57 12.68 5.61
C GLY A 263 18.99 14.00 5.14
N THR A 264 17.71 14.21 5.42
CA THR A 264 16.99 15.40 4.97
C THR A 264 16.12 15.99 6.08
N ASP A 265 15.65 17.23 5.89
CA ASP A 265 14.80 17.91 6.88
C ASP A 265 13.36 17.38 6.93
N LEU A 266 12.85 16.83 5.83
CA LEU A 266 11.55 16.16 5.75
C LEU A 266 11.68 14.74 5.22
N SER A 267 10.57 14.00 5.22
CA SER A 267 10.49 12.59 4.87
C SER A 267 11.09 12.27 3.49
N VAL A 268 11.80 11.14 3.45
CA VAL A 268 12.31 10.53 2.22
C VAL A 268 11.27 9.57 1.68
N VAL A 269 10.81 9.80 0.44
CA VAL A 269 9.82 8.93 -0.23
C VAL A 269 10.47 7.61 -0.65
N LYS A 270 11.69 7.67 -1.20
CA LYS A 270 12.41 6.49 -1.69
C LYS A 270 13.91 6.73 -1.72
N THR A 271 14.68 5.65 -1.51
CA THR A 271 16.13 5.64 -1.70
C THR A 271 16.52 4.61 -2.75
N PHE A 272 17.62 4.87 -3.43
CA PHE A 272 18.24 3.97 -4.39
C PHE A 272 19.72 3.82 -4.04
N VAL A 273 20.24 2.60 -4.13
CA VAL A 273 21.66 2.29 -3.92
C VAL A 273 22.27 1.81 -5.24
N GLN A 274 23.28 2.53 -5.73
CA GLN A 274 24.00 2.17 -6.95
C GLN A 274 25.44 2.70 -6.85
N ASN A 275 26.43 1.89 -7.26
CA ASN A 275 27.84 2.30 -7.31
C ASN A 275 28.37 2.94 -6.00
N ASN A 276 28.03 2.36 -4.85
CA ASN A 276 28.35 2.89 -3.51
C ASN A 276 27.87 4.33 -3.26
N LYS A 277 26.78 4.73 -3.93
CA LYS A 277 26.07 5.99 -3.71
C LYS A 277 24.63 5.70 -3.31
N VAL A 278 24.10 6.58 -2.46
CA VAL A 278 22.69 6.60 -2.07
C VAL A 278 22.05 7.81 -2.70
N THR A 279 21.07 7.61 -3.59
CA THR A 279 20.23 8.70 -4.10
C THR A 279 18.90 8.65 -3.39
N ALA A 280 18.48 9.75 -2.77
CA ALA A 280 17.21 9.86 -2.07
C ALA A 280 16.31 10.88 -2.76
N ILE A 281 15.02 10.54 -2.85
CA ILE A 281 13.98 11.41 -3.38
C ILE A 281 12.89 11.62 -2.33
N GLY A 282 12.28 12.80 -2.31
CA GLY A 282 11.22 13.10 -1.36
C GLY A 282 10.68 14.52 -1.48
N ASN A 283 10.00 14.99 -0.44
CA ASN A 283 9.41 16.34 -0.41
C ASN A 283 10.17 17.29 0.52
N PHE A 284 11.43 16.97 0.79
CA PHE A 284 12.35 17.75 1.61
C PHE A 284 12.87 19.01 0.92
N GLN A 285 13.32 19.98 1.71
CA GLN A 285 13.85 21.26 1.26
C GLN A 285 15.36 21.37 1.47
N SER A 286 15.93 20.52 2.33
CA SER A 286 17.33 20.55 2.70
C SER A 286 17.89 19.15 2.96
N TYR A 287 19.16 18.97 2.62
CA TYR A 287 20.01 17.93 3.18
C TYR A 287 20.45 18.35 4.59
N ALA A 288 20.63 17.37 5.48
CA ALA A 288 21.13 17.59 6.83
C ALA A 288 22.04 16.45 7.31
N ASN A 289 23.06 16.81 8.09
CA ASN A 289 23.93 15.87 8.81
C ASN A 289 24.27 16.40 10.22
N ASN A 290 24.62 15.49 11.12
CA ASN A 290 25.12 15.87 12.44
C ASN A 290 26.57 16.36 12.32
N TYR A 291 26.88 17.52 12.90
CA TYR A 291 28.21 18.11 12.87
C TYR A 291 28.96 17.87 14.18
N TYR A 292 29.62 16.72 14.29
CA TYR A 292 30.19 16.25 15.56
C TYR A 292 31.40 17.04 16.05
N THR A 293 32.26 17.55 15.17
CA THR A 293 33.54 18.20 15.54
C THR A 293 33.39 19.36 16.52
N ARG A 294 32.26 20.08 16.50
CA ARG A 294 31.95 21.16 17.47
C ARG A 294 30.71 20.88 18.31
N SER A 295 30.21 19.66 18.28
CA SER A 295 29.11 19.23 19.15
C SER A 295 29.64 18.86 20.54
N THR A 296 28.76 18.93 21.54
CA THR A 296 28.99 18.36 22.88
C THR A 296 28.04 17.18 23.10
N PHE A 297 28.18 16.46 24.21
CA PHE A 297 27.31 15.32 24.51
C PHE A 297 25.84 15.72 24.61
N ASP A 298 25.56 16.90 25.16
CA ASP A 298 24.20 17.40 25.41
C ASP A 298 23.68 18.29 24.27
N ASN A 299 24.55 18.72 23.33
CA ASN A 299 24.16 19.60 22.24
C ASN A 299 24.81 19.18 20.91
N ILE A 300 24.00 18.58 20.04
CA ILE A 300 24.41 18.12 18.71
C ILE A 300 24.10 19.18 17.67
N LEU A 301 25.13 19.73 17.05
CA LEU A 301 25.02 20.67 15.96
C LEU A 301 24.57 19.95 14.68
N THR A 302 23.82 20.68 13.85
CA THR A 302 23.34 20.19 12.56
C THR A 302 23.83 21.12 11.46
N ASP A 303 24.43 20.54 10.43
CA ASP A 303 24.70 21.24 9.19
C ASP A 303 23.52 21.05 8.23
N TYR A 304 23.08 22.15 7.62
CA TYR A 304 22.03 22.15 6.60
C TYR A 304 22.58 22.64 5.28
N PHE A 305 22.25 21.92 4.21
CA PHE A 305 22.52 22.35 2.84
C PHE A 305 21.20 22.42 2.08
N SER A 306 20.87 23.60 1.54
CA SER A 306 19.62 23.80 0.82
C SER A 306 19.65 23.01 -0.49
N THR A 307 18.77 22.02 -0.62
CA THR A 307 18.60 21.20 -1.83
C THR A 307 17.22 20.55 -1.79
N LYS A 308 16.44 20.75 -2.84
CA LYS A 308 15.05 20.35 -2.86
C LYS A 308 14.89 18.97 -3.48
N GLN A 309 14.22 18.09 -2.75
CA GLN A 309 13.58 16.85 -3.21
C GLN A 309 14.48 15.75 -3.78
N VAL A 310 15.72 16.05 -4.15
CA VAL A 310 16.73 15.09 -4.59
C VAL A 310 18.05 15.36 -3.87
N VAL A 311 18.66 14.31 -3.34
CA VAL A 311 20.03 14.32 -2.83
C VAL A 311 20.75 13.04 -3.24
N ARG A 312 22.06 13.14 -3.49
CA ARG A 312 22.93 11.97 -3.59
C ARG A 312 24.01 12.05 -2.52
N MET A 313 24.30 10.94 -1.89
CA MET A 313 25.29 10.79 -0.82
C MET A 313 26.22 9.63 -1.13
N ASP A 314 27.37 9.59 -0.48
CA ASP A 314 28.15 8.36 -0.36
C ASP A 314 27.54 7.40 0.68
N MET A 315 28.19 6.25 0.88
CA MET A 315 27.74 5.23 1.83
C MET A 315 27.84 5.64 3.30
N ASN A 316 28.50 6.76 3.62
CA ASN A 316 28.61 7.31 4.98
C ASN A 316 27.65 8.50 5.18
N GLY A 317 26.82 8.82 4.19
CA GLY A 317 25.86 9.91 4.25
C GLY A 317 26.42 11.28 3.89
N VAL A 318 27.68 11.36 3.42
CA VAL A 318 28.27 12.63 2.97
C VAL A 318 27.66 13.03 1.64
N LEU A 319 27.16 14.27 1.55
CA LEU A 319 26.56 14.84 0.34
C LEU A 319 27.54 14.82 -0.85
N ASP A 320 27.06 14.37 -2.00
CA ASP A 320 27.78 14.45 -3.28
C ASP A 320 27.65 15.87 -3.86
N SER A 321 28.69 16.69 -3.65
CA SER A 321 28.76 18.09 -4.13
C SER A 321 28.87 18.26 -5.65
N ASN A 322 28.83 17.17 -6.42
CA ASN A 322 28.81 17.20 -7.88
C ASN A 322 27.49 16.73 -8.49
N TYR A 323 26.53 16.30 -7.68
CA TYR A 323 25.22 15.86 -8.15
C TYR A 323 24.12 16.85 -7.76
N TYR A 324 23.28 17.24 -8.71
CA TYR A 324 22.09 18.06 -8.46
C TYR A 324 22.42 19.43 -7.82
N MET A 325 23.48 20.09 -8.31
CA MET A 325 23.99 21.34 -7.75
C MET A 325 23.82 22.53 -8.69
N ASN A 326 23.39 23.67 -8.14
CA ASN A 326 23.51 24.98 -8.78
C ASN A 326 24.81 25.67 -8.31
N LYS A 327 25.84 25.63 -9.15
CA LYS A 327 27.15 26.28 -8.91
C LYS A 327 27.25 27.69 -9.48
N THR A 328 26.18 28.24 -10.06
CA THR A 328 26.17 29.57 -10.70
C THR A 328 25.88 30.71 -9.73
N THR A 329 25.40 30.40 -8.52
CA THR A 329 25.09 31.38 -7.47
C THR A 329 25.90 31.09 -6.21
N LEU A 330 26.28 32.13 -5.46
CA LEU A 330 26.87 32.00 -4.12
C LEU A 330 25.83 32.40 -3.05
N PRO A 331 25.68 31.62 -1.96
CA PRO A 331 26.33 30.33 -1.71
C PRO A 331 25.85 29.24 -2.69
N ILE A 332 26.71 28.25 -2.94
CA ILE A 332 26.34 27.05 -3.72
C ILE A 332 25.16 26.37 -3.01
N LYS A 333 24.17 25.97 -3.79
CA LYS A 333 22.95 25.29 -3.33
C LYS A 333 22.56 24.17 -4.29
N GLY A 334 21.68 23.28 -3.87
CA GLY A 334 21.05 22.32 -4.76
C GLY A 334 20.19 23.01 -5.83
N LEU A 335 19.83 22.25 -6.85
CA LEU A 335 18.88 22.71 -7.86
C LEU A 335 17.50 23.00 -7.23
N ALA A 336 16.73 23.88 -7.87
CA ALA A 336 15.44 24.34 -7.34
C ALA A 336 14.36 23.25 -7.32
N GLY A 337 14.58 22.14 -8.03
CA GLY A 337 13.72 20.98 -8.04
C GLY A 337 12.35 21.23 -8.66
N VAL A 338 11.39 20.38 -8.30
CA VAL A 338 10.04 20.44 -8.84
C VAL A 338 9.13 21.33 -7.99
N ASN A 339 8.06 21.86 -8.58
CA ASN A 339 7.12 22.76 -7.90
C ASN A 339 5.94 22.05 -7.20
N GLY A 340 5.99 20.73 -7.03
CA GLY A 340 4.95 19.91 -6.43
C GLY A 340 5.52 18.65 -5.80
N ASN A 341 4.68 17.73 -5.34
CA ASN A 341 5.16 16.55 -4.64
C ASN A 341 5.77 15.53 -5.59
N ILE A 342 6.84 14.87 -5.16
CA ILE A 342 7.31 13.61 -5.74
C ILE A 342 6.55 12.48 -5.05
N ASN A 343 5.92 11.61 -5.84
CA ASN A 343 5.17 10.46 -5.35
C ASN A 343 5.97 9.15 -5.47
N ASP A 344 6.80 9.01 -6.52
CA ASP A 344 7.67 7.85 -6.72
C ASP A 344 8.81 8.20 -7.70
N GLY A 345 9.74 7.27 -7.89
CA GLY A 345 10.77 7.37 -8.90
C GLY A 345 11.46 6.04 -9.18
N TYR A 346 12.30 6.06 -10.22
CA TYR A 346 13.09 4.92 -10.64
C TYR A 346 14.49 5.35 -11.06
N LEU A 347 15.52 4.78 -10.42
CA LEU A 347 16.91 4.92 -10.83
C LEU A 347 17.27 3.84 -11.85
N GLN A 348 17.62 4.27 -13.06
CA GLN A 348 18.04 3.40 -14.15
C GLN A 348 19.44 2.82 -13.92
N LYS A 349 19.75 1.71 -14.60
CA LYS A 349 21.08 1.08 -14.53
C LYS A 349 22.22 1.98 -15.03
N ASP A 350 21.93 2.92 -15.92
CA ASP A 350 22.88 3.92 -16.43
C ASP A 350 23.07 5.12 -15.50
N GLY A 351 22.37 5.15 -14.35
CA GLY A 351 22.47 6.21 -13.34
C GLY A 351 21.53 7.39 -13.56
N LYS A 352 20.67 7.36 -14.58
CA LYS A 352 19.62 8.36 -14.79
C LYS A 352 18.43 8.11 -13.86
N LEU A 353 17.80 9.18 -13.39
CA LEU A 353 16.70 9.11 -12.41
C LEU A 353 15.40 9.64 -13.00
N VAL A 354 14.37 8.80 -13.06
CA VAL A 354 13.01 9.22 -13.45
C VAL A 354 12.20 9.53 -12.19
N LEU A 355 11.59 10.72 -12.15
CA LEU A 355 10.74 11.19 -11.07
C LEU A 355 9.30 11.32 -11.56
N VAL A 356 8.33 10.94 -10.73
CA VAL A 356 6.89 11.14 -11.01
C VAL A 356 6.17 11.75 -9.82
N GLY A 357 5.10 12.51 -10.07
CA GLY A 357 4.41 13.19 -8.96
C GLY A 357 3.23 14.07 -9.38
N SER A 358 3.05 15.19 -8.65
CA SER A 358 2.01 16.21 -8.91
C SER A 358 2.57 17.53 -9.45
N PHE A 359 3.87 17.59 -9.75
CA PHE A 359 4.54 18.78 -10.24
C PHE A 359 4.24 19.07 -11.71
N THR A 360 4.36 20.35 -12.09
CA THR A 360 4.18 20.83 -13.47
C THR A 360 5.45 21.44 -14.06
N ASN A 361 6.47 21.70 -13.23
CA ASN A 361 7.74 22.28 -13.64
C ASN A 361 8.91 21.64 -12.88
N PHE A 362 10.08 21.65 -13.51
CA PHE A 362 11.38 21.35 -12.92
C PHE A 362 12.31 22.57 -13.06
N ASN A 363 13.08 22.87 -12.01
CA ASN A 363 14.01 23.99 -11.92
C ASN A 363 13.47 25.34 -12.40
N ALA A 364 12.18 25.59 -12.12
CA ALA A 364 11.41 26.79 -12.48
C ALA A 364 11.27 27.09 -13.98
N THR A 365 11.99 26.39 -14.87
CA THR A 365 12.12 26.77 -16.30
C THR A 365 11.79 25.64 -17.25
N GLN A 366 11.89 24.37 -16.82
CA GLN A 366 11.52 23.22 -17.64
C GLN A 366 10.08 22.80 -17.33
N SER A 367 9.21 22.85 -18.32
CA SER A 367 7.88 22.22 -18.23
C SER A 367 8.04 20.72 -17.97
N ALA A 368 7.28 20.19 -17.01
CA ALA A 368 7.31 18.78 -16.67
C ALA A 368 5.88 18.30 -16.40
N GLY A 369 5.32 17.50 -17.31
CA GLY A 369 3.97 16.93 -17.18
C GLY A 369 3.89 15.81 -16.16
N ARG A 370 4.24 16.09 -14.89
CA ARG A 370 4.19 15.17 -13.74
C ARG A 370 5.19 14.02 -13.83
N ILE A 371 6.11 14.10 -14.78
CA ILE A 371 7.23 13.20 -14.99
C ILE A 371 8.43 13.99 -15.50
N VAL A 372 9.63 13.67 -15.03
CA VAL A 372 10.89 14.21 -15.52
C VAL A 372 12.00 13.17 -15.35
N ARG A 373 12.97 13.14 -16.27
CA ARG A 373 14.21 12.37 -16.10
C ARG A 373 15.38 13.30 -15.82
N LEU A 374 16.23 12.89 -14.89
CA LEU A 374 17.50 13.51 -14.59
C LEU A 374 18.65 12.67 -15.15
N ASP A 375 19.69 13.34 -15.63
CA ASP A 375 20.93 12.71 -16.07
C ASP A 375 21.77 12.18 -14.89
N VAL A 376 22.93 11.60 -15.20
CA VAL A 376 23.86 11.03 -14.20
C VAL A 376 24.45 12.07 -13.23
N ASN A 377 24.32 13.36 -13.55
CA ASN A 377 24.75 14.50 -12.75
C ASN A 377 23.57 15.19 -12.04
N GLY A 378 22.33 14.70 -12.22
CA GLY A 378 21.13 15.25 -11.61
C GLY A 378 20.54 16.45 -12.36
N ASN A 379 21.03 16.78 -13.56
CA ASN A 379 20.44 17.82 -14.38
C ASN A 379 19.25 17.27 -15.18
N TYR A 380 18.42 18.15 -15.71
CA TYR A 380 17.35 17.76 -16.64
C TYR A 380 17.93 17.01 -17.84
N ASP A 381 17.38 15.82 -18.16
CA ASP A 381 17.77 15.05 -19.35
C ASP A 381 16.79 15.33 -20.51
N PRO A 382 17.19 16.13 -21.51
CA PRO A 382 16.31 16.48 -22.64
C PRO A 382 16.04 15.30 -23.60
N SER A 383 16.78 14.19 -23.48
CA SER A 383 16.52 13.00 -24.30
C SER A 383 15.27 12.21 -23.84
N PHE A 384 14.67 12.58 -22.71
CA PHE A 384 13.43 11.97 -22.22
C PHE A 384 12.19 12.61 -22.86
N SER A 385 11.64 11.95 -23.86
CA SER A 385 10.59 12.40 -24.76
C SER A 385 9.18 12.13 -24.22
N ALA A 386 8.88 12.58 -22.99
CA ALA A 386 7.55 12.46 -22.41
C ALA A 386 6.48 13.41 -23.01
N GLY A 387 6.89 14.32 -23.90
CA GLY A 387 6.02 15.33 -24.50
C GLY A 387 5.35 16.22 -23.45
N SER A 388 4.02 16.40 -23.51
CA SER A 388 3.28 17.14 -22.47
C SER A 388 3.10 16.37 -21.16
N GLY A 389 3.55 15.10 -21.09
CA GLY A 389 3.37 14.21 -19.95
C GLY A 389 1.89 13.96 -19.60
N ALA A 390 1.62 13.62 -18.35
CA ALA A 390 0.27 13.38 -17.84
C ALA A 390 -0.47 14.71 -17.57
N ASP A 391 -1.80 14.74 -17.76
CA ASP A 391 -2.64 15.91 -17.48
C ASP A 391 -3.00 16.12 -15.99
N ASP A 392 -2.79 15.10 -15.16
CA ASP A 392 -2.91 15.12 -13.69
C ASP A 392 -1.83 14.23 -13.04
N ARG A 393 -1.81 14.15 -11.71
CA ARG A 393 -0.79 13.45 -10.90
C ARG A 393 -0.58 12.00 -11.31
N ILE A 394 0.70 11.62 -11.38
CA ILE A 394 1.16 10.24 -11.45
C ILE A 394 1.46 9.78 -10.01
N MET A 395 0.88 8.65 -9.61
CA MET A 395 0.99 8.11 -8.25
C MET A 395 2.13 7.10 -8.10
N LYS A 396 2.37 6.28 -9.13
CA LYS A 396 3.38 5.21 -9.10
C LYS A 396 4.04 5.09 -10.47
N ILE A 397 5.34 4.77 -10.47
CA ILE A 397 6.07 4.34 -11.66
C ILE A 397 6.71 2.98 -11.37
N PHE A 398 6.46 2.02 -12.25
CA PHE A 398 7.11 0.72 -12.25
C PHE A 398 7.98 0.60 -13.49
N TYR A 399 9.19 0.04 -13.35
CA TYR A 399 10.03 -0.33 -14.48
C TYR A 399 10.09 -1.84 -14.58
N SER A 400 9.77 -2.37 -15.75
CA SER A 400 9.87 -3.80 -16.02
C SER A 400 11.20 -4.12 -16.69
N ALA A 401 12.01 -4.93 -16.01
CA ALA A 401 13.24 -5.47 -16.61
C ALA A 401 12.96 -6.47 -17.74
N THR A 402 11.79 -7.12 -17.73
CA THR A 402 11.39 -8.11 -18.75
C THR A 402 11.03 -7.44 -20.06
N THR A 403 10.30 -6.32 -20.02
CA THR A 403 9.83 -5.63 -21.23
C THR A 403 10.62 -4.38 -21.58
N ASN A 404 11.55 -3.96 -20.71
CA ASN A 404 12.34 -2.73 -20.86
C ASN A 404 11.45 -1.49 -21.05
N LYS A 405 10.40 -1.39 -20.23
CA LYS A 405 9.37 -0.33 -20.30
C LYS A 405 9.01 0.18 -18.91
N TYR A 406 8.51 1.41 -18.87
CA TYR A 406 7.85 1.95 -17.69
C TYR A 406 6.35 1.73 -17.76
N ILE A 407 5.73 1.55 -16.59
CA ILE A 407 4.28 1.61 -16.43
C ILE A 407 3.99 2.68 -15.38
N VAL A 408 3.18 3.67 -15.75
CA VAL A 408 2.77 4.76 -14.84
C VAL A 408 1.29 4.67 -14.57
N VAL A 409 0.89 4.87 -13.32
CA VAL A 409 -0.52 4.94 -12.91
C VAL A 409 -0.82 6.16 -12.06
N GLY A 410 -2.04 6.68 -12.15
CA GLY A 410 -2.47 7.83 -11.37
C GLY A 410 -3.86 8.37 -11.72
N SER A 411 -4.08 9.65 -11.41
CA SER A 411 -5.39 10.31 -11.60
C SER A 411 -5.62 10.85 -13.02
N PHE A 412 -4.57 10.89 -13.85
CA PHE A 412 -4.59 11.44 -15.21
C PHE A 412 -5.59 10.75 -16.14
N ASN A 413 -6.07 11.48 -17.14
CA ASN A 413 -6.93 10.96 -18.21
C ASN A 413 -6.16 10.81 -19.52
N THR A 414 -5.19 11.69 -19.76
CA THR A 414 -4.32 11.65 -20.94
C THR A 414 -2.85 11.64 -20.55
N PHE A 415 -2.02 11.05 -21.42
CA PHE A 415 -0.57 11.16 -21.38
C PHE A 415 -0.09 11.59 -22.76
N ASN A 416 0.59 12.73 -22.84
CA ASN A 416 1.00 13.35 -24.10
C ASN A 416 -0.15 13.49 -25.11
N GLY A 417 -1.34 13.87 -24.63
CA GLY A 417 -2.58 13.96 -25.42
C GLY A 417 -3.25 12.62 -25.77
N VAL A 418 -2.61 11.47 -25.47
CA VAL A 418 -3.18 10.14 -25.74
C VAL A 418 -4.10 9.71 -24.60
N PRO A 419 -5.37 9.33 -24.87
CA PRO A 419 -6.28 8.79 -23.87
C PRO A 419 -5.67 7.57 -23.17
N SER A 420 -5.46 7.69 -21.87
CA SER A 420 -4.75 6.71 -21.03
C SER A 420 -5.56 6.31 -19.79
N ASN A 421 -6.53 7.13 -19.38
CA ASN A 421 -7.47 6.84 -18.29
C ASN A 421 -6.79 6.35 -17.00
N GLY A 422 -5.64 6.91 -16.64
CA GLY A 422 -4.95 6.63 -15.39
C GLY A 422 -3.89 5.53 -15.46
N ILE A 423 -3.65 4.92 -16.63
CA ILE A 423 -2.54 3.99 -16.85
C ILE A 423 -1.92 4.22 -18.24
N ALA A 424 -0.59 4.29 -18.31
CA ALA A 424 0.15 4.33 -19.56
C ALA A 424 1.42 3.48 -19.47
N VAL A 425 1.79 2.85 -20.58
CA VAL A 425 3.08 2.17 -20.75
C VAL A 425 3.97 3.07 -21.59
N LEU A 426 5.20 3.29 -21.14
CA LEU A 426 6.18 4.16 -21.80
C LEU A 426 7.42 3.36 -22.17
N ASN A 427 8.03 3.71 -23.30
CA ASN A 427 9.37 3.26 -23.65
C ASN A 427 10.41 3.89 -22.71
N VAL A 428 11.64 3.37 -22.72
CA VAL A 428 12.74 3.90 -21.87
C VAL A 428 13.07 5.37 -22.16
N ASP A 429 12.80 5.83 -23.38
CA ASP A 429 12.96 7.23 -23.75
C ASP A 429 11.81 8.12 -23.26
N GLY A 430 10.75 7.58 -22.65
CA GLY A 430 9.60 8.32 -22.13
C GLY A 430 8.44 8.47 -23.11
N SER A 431 8.61 8.05 -24.37
CA SER A 431 7.52 8.05 -25.35
C SER A 431 6.43 7.02 -24.98
N VAL A 432 5.18 7.30 -25.32
CA VAL A 432 4.06 6.37 -25.09
C VAL A 432 4.24 5.14 -25.99
N ASP A 433 4.08 3.95 -25.42
CA ASP A 433 4.05 2.70 -26.17
C ASP A 433 2.64 2.46 -26.74
N PRO A 434 2.45 2.50 -28.08
CA PRO A 434 1.13 2.38 -28.70
C PRO A 434 0.55 0.96 -28.65
N SER A 435 1.35 -0.05 -28.27
CA SER A 435 0.89 -1.44 -28.17
C SER A 435 0.01 -1.71 -26.96
N PHE A 436 0.08 -0.85 -25.94
CA PHE A 436 -0.78 -0.89 -24.76
C PHE A 436 -1.96 0.09 -24.91
N LYS A 437 -3.18 -0.38 -24.64
CA LYS A 437 -4.39 0.46 -24.64
C LYS A 437 -5.13 0.31 -23.33
N SER A 438 -5.41 1.45 -22.68
CA SER A 438 -6.29 1.50 -21.52
C SER A 438 -7.75 1.50 -21.96
N TYR A 439 -8.55 0.59 -21.42
CA TYR A 439 -9.99 0.49 -21.68
C TYR A 439 -10.85 1.22 -20.65
N GLY A 440 -10.22 2.03 -19.78
CA GLY A 440 -10.91 2.93 -18.87
C GLY A 440 -11.31 2.31 -17.53
N PHE A 441 -11.06 3.05 -16.46
CA PHE A 441 -11.52 2.73 -15.11
C PHE A 441 -12.76 3.55 -14.75
N ALA A 442 -13.69 2.97 -13.99
CA ALA A 442 -14.84 3.68 -13.43
C ALA A 442 -14.95 3.46 -11.91
N GLY A 443 -15.61 4.41 -11.22
CA GLY A 443 -15.80 4.39 -9.77
C GLY A 443 -14.55 4.71 -8.94
N GLY A 444 -13.43 5.02 -9.59
CA GLY A 444 -12.16 5.35 -8.94
C GLY A 444 -11.00 5.35 -9.93
N LYS A 445 -9.76 5.41 -9.41
CA LYS A 445 -8.53 5.49 -10.20
C LYS A 445 -7.50 4.46 -9.73
N PRO A 446 -6.61 3.99 -10.63
CA PRO A 446 -5.47 3.16 -10.23
C PRO A 446 -4.47 3.98 -9.42
N ASN A 447 -3.85 3.36 -8.41
CA ASN A 447 -2.81 3.99 -7.57
C ASN A 447 -1.57 3.12 -7.36
N TYR A 448 -1.61 1.84 -7.76
CA TYR A 448 -0.50 0.92 -7.69
C TYR A 448 -0.43 0.04 -8.95
N VAL A 449 0.79 -0.26 -9.39
CA VAL A 449 1.05 -1.13 -10.53
C VAL A 449 2.35 -1.90 -10.37
N THR A 450 2.37 -3.13 -10.87
CA THR A 450 3.58 -3.94 -11.06
C THR A 450 3.38 -4.87 -12.26
N GLN A 451 4.47 -5.26 -12.93
CA GLN A 451 4.45 -6.29 -13.97
C GLN A 451 5.15 -7.54 -13.45
N LEU A 452 4.47 -8.67 -13.55
CA LEU A 452 5.00 -9.98 -13.21
C LEU A 452 6.02 -10.44 -14.26
N SER A 453 6.88 -11.39 -13.90
CA SER A 453 7.89 -11.98 -14.78
C SER A 453 7.32 -12.55 -16.09
N ASN A 454 6.06 -13.01 -16.11
CA ASN A 454 5.36 -13.50 -17.30
C ASN A 454 4.72 -12.39 -18.16
N GLY A 455 4.90 -11.12 -17.81
CA GLY A 455 4.38 -9.98 -18.56
C GLY A 455 2.97 -9.54 -18.15
N LEU A 456 2.25 -10.30 -17.32
CA LEU A 456 0.96 -9.85 -16.78
C LEU A 456 1.14 -8.62 -15.89
N ILE A 457 0.20 -7.69 -15.95
CA ILE A 457 0.26 -6.42 -15.23
C ILE A 457 -0.79 -6.45 -14.12
N LEU A 458 -0.37 -6.40 -12.86
CA LEU A 458 -1.27 -6.27 -11.72
C LEU A 458 -1.49 -4.79 -11.44
N VAL A 459 -2.75 -4.38 -11.36
CA VAL A 459 -3.16 -3.00 -11.08
C VAL A 459 -4.10 -2.98 -9.88
N SER A 460 -3.87 -2.04 -8.96
CA SER A 460 -4.75 -1.78 -7.82
C SER A 460 -5.11 -0.30 -7.72
N GLY A 461 -6.22 -0.01 -7.05
CA GLY A 461 -6.77 1.33 -6.93
C GLY A 461 -8.10 1.37 -6.21
N THR A 462 -8.81 2.49 -6.36
CA THR A 462 -10.17 2.68 -5.80
C THR A 462 -11.28 2.39 -6.80
N PHE A 463 -10.94 1.97 -8.03
CA PHE A 463 -11.89 1.68 -9.09
C PHE A 463 -12.80 0.50 -8.74
N THR A 464 -14.01 0.51 -9.31
CA THR A 464 -15.00 -0.57 -9.18
C THR A 464 -15.22 -1.32 -10.49
N LYS A 465 -14.77 -0.74 -11.62
CA LYS A 465 -14.85 -1.36 -12.95
C LYS A 465 -13.63 -1.03 -13.80
N TYR A 466 -13.38 -1.91 -14.77
CA TYR A 466 -12.49 -1.68 -15.91
C TYR A 466 -13.14 -2.24 -17.17
N ASN A 467 -13.20 -1.44 -18.24
CA ASN A 467 -13.90 -1.81 -19.48
C ASN A 467 -15.35 -2.31 -19.22
N ASP A 468 -16.09 -1.58 -18.37
CA ASP A 468 -17.43 -1.93 -17.87
C ASP A 468 -17.59 -3.25 -17.10
N VAL A 469 -16.51 -4.02 -16.95
CA VAL A 469 -16.48 -5.24 -16.14
C VAL A 469 -16.18 -4.90 -14.68
N ILE A 470 -16.94 -5.48 -13.76
CA ILE A 470 -16.80 -5.24 -12.32
C ILE A 470 -15.46 -5.79 -11.82
N ARG A 471 -14.59 -4.90 -11.34
CA ARG A 471 -13.27 -5.20 -10.79
C ARG A 471 -13.05 -4.23 -9.64
N GLU A 472 -13.22 -4.69 -8.41
CA GLU A 472 -13.18 -3.81 -7.25
C GLU A 472 -11.79 -3.81 -6.60
N GLY A 473 -11.01 -2.79 -6.92
CA GLY A 473 -9.74 -2.47 -6.26
C GLY A 473 -8.52 -3.29 -6.68
N LEU A 474 -8.69 -4.40 -7.39
CA LEU A 474 -7.61 -5.20 -7.95
C LEU A 474 -8.03 -5.81 -9.29
N LEU A 475 -7.13 -5.79 -10.28
CA LEU A 475 -7.27 -6.53 -11.53
C LEU A 475 -5.91 -6.94 -12.10
N ILE A 476 -5.93 -7.85 -13.07
CA ILE A 476 -4.75 -8.29 -13.83
C ILE A 476 -5.01 -8.08 -15.32
N LEU A 477 -4.09 -7.41 -16.00
CA LEU A 477 -4.14 -7.11 -17.44
C LEU A 477 -3.10 -7.93 -18.21
N ASN A 478 -3.40 -8.18 -19.47
CA ASN A 478 -2.43 -8.58 -20.48
C ASN A 478 -1.51 -7.39 -20.84
N PRO A 479 -0.35 -7.65 -21.48
CA PRO A 479 0.56 -6.58 -21.93
C PRO A 479 -0.06 -5.55 -22.89
N ASP A 480 -1.18 -5.86 -23.54
CA ASP A 480 -1.91 -4.95 -24.44
C ASP A 480 -2.97 -4.10 -23.71
N GLY A 481 -3.16 -4.31 -22.40
CA GLY A 481 -4.14 -3.63 -21.56
C GLY A 481 -5.53 -4.27 -21.51
N THR A 482 -5.77 -5.38 -22.21
CA THR A 482 -7.01 -6.17 -22.05
C THR A 482 -7.02 -6.90 -20.71
N LEU A 483 -8.21 -7.23 -20.17
CA LEU A 483 -8.30 -8.06 -18.96
C LEU A 483 -7.71 -9.46 -19.23
N ALA A 484 -6.78 -9.90 -18.39
CA ALA A 484 -6.23 -11.24 -18.48
C ALA A 484 -7.30 -12.27 -18.10
N ALA A 485 -7.70 -13.11 -19.06
CA ALA A 485 -8.70 -14.14 -18.86
C ALA A 485 -8.30 -15.10 -17.72
N ASP A 486 -9.26 -15.56 -16.93
CA ASP A 486 -9.08 -16.44 -15.78
C ASP A 486 -8.24 -15.91 -14.60
N TYR A 487 -7.55 -14.77 -14.72
CA TYR A 487 -6.77 -14.16 -13.62
C TYR A 487 -7.56 -13.14 -12.79
N ASN A 488 -8.79 -12.84 -13.19
CA ASN A 488 -9.64 -11.82 -12.58
C ASN A 488 -10.82 -12.41 -11.79
N ASN A 489 -10.62 -13.59 -11.22
CA ASN A 489 -11.62 -14.30 -10.42
C ASN A 489 -11.61 -13.90 -8.94
N THR A 490 -10.60 -13.18 -8.46
CA THR A 490 -10.53 -12.72 -7.06
C THR A 490 -11.53 -11.61 -6.78
N GLY A 491 -12.06 -11.60 -5.57
CA GLY A 491 -13.02 -10.60 -5.10
C GLY A 491 -12.38 -9.28 -4.72
N LYS A 492 -13.23 -8.40 -4.19
CA LYS A 492 -12.89 -7.03 -3.79
C LYS A 492 -11.63 -6.97 -2.92
N LEU A 493 -10.75 -6.01 -3.24
CA LEU A 493 -9.69 -5.52 -2.37
C LEU A 493 -10.15 -4.20 -1.74
N VAL A 494 -10.07 -4.11 -0.41
CA VAL A 494 -10.32 -2.86 0.33
C VAL A 494 -9.03 -2.42 0.99
N GLY A 495 -8.59 -1.21 0.64
CA GLY A 495 -7.33 -0.65 1.10
C GLY A 495 -6.49 -0.07 -0.03
N SER A 496 -5.18 0.01 0.19
CA SER A 496 -4.21 0.44 -0.80
C SER A 496 -2.96 -0.41 -0.72
N ILE A 497 -2.42 -0.81 -1.86
CA ILE A 497 -1.14 -1.50 -1.98
C ILE A 497 -0.04 -0.46 -2.15
N TYR A 498 1.06 -0.62 -1.41
CA TYR A 498 2.21 0.29 -1.48
C TYR A 498 3.44 -0.35 -2.13
N ASP A 499 3.58 -1.67 -1.98
CA ASP A 499 4.68 -2.45 -2.55
C ASP A 499 4.27 -3.92 -2.77
N SER A 500 5.07 -4.66 -3.54
CA SER A 500 4.81 -6.07 -3.83
C SER A 500 6.09 -6.86 -4.11
N LEU A 501 6.07 -8.15 -3.79
CA LEU A 501 7.15 -9.08 -4.02
C LEU A 501 6.66 -10.31 -4.79
N GLU A 502 7.10 -10.47 -6.04
CA GLU A 502 6.94 -11.72 -6.79
C GLU A 502 7.90 -12.79 -6.24
N GLY A 503 7.45 -14.05 -6.21
CA GLY A 503 8.25 -15.17 -5.76
C GLY A 503 7.59 -16.52 -6.05
N THR A 504 8.03 -17.57 -5.37
CA THR A 504 7.50 -18.92 -5.54
C THR A 504 7.18 -19.53 -4.17
N ASN A 505 6.03 -20.20 -4.05
CA ASN A 505 5.67 -20.91 -2.83
C ASN A 505 6.29 -22.30 -2.73
N SER A 506 6.03 -23.01 -1.64
CA SER A 506 6.55 -24.37 -1.40
C SER A 506 6.03 -25.43 -2.37
N LEU A 507 4.99 -25.10 -3.17
CA LEU A 507 4.42 -25.98 -4.20
C LEU A 507 4.97 -25.67 -5.60
N GLY A 508 5.93 -24.74 -5.73
CA GLY A 508 6.50 -24.35 -7.01
C GLY A 508 5.61 -23.39 -7.82
N GLN A 509 4.55 -22.85 -7.23
CA GLN A 509 3.64 -21.93 -7.93
C GLN A 509 4.18 -20.50 -7.86
N ARG A 510 4.04 -19.74 -8.96
CA ARG A 510 4.31 -18.30 -8.97
C ARG A 510 3.36 -17.62 -7.98
N THR A 511 3.91 -16.70 -7.21
CA THR A 511 3.17 -15.92 -6.23
C THR A 511 3.50 -14.45 -6.33
N ILE A 512 2.58 -13.62 -5.85
CA ILE A 512 2.84 -12.21 -5.58
C ILE A 512 2.35 -11.87 -4.18
N THR A 513 3.26 -11.37 -3.34
CA THR A 513 2.96 -10.85 -2.01
C THR A 513 2.68 -9.36 -2.14
N LEU A 514 1.51 -8.92 -1.69
CA LEU A 514 1.03 -7.54 -1.71
C LEU A 514 1.07 -7.00 -0.29
N VAL A 515 1.70 -5.84 -0.09
CA VAL A 515 1.77 -5.15 1.20
C VAL A 515 1.21 -3.75 1.09
N GLY A 516 0.57 -3.27 2.16
CA GLY A 516 -0.05 -1.95 2.10
C GLY A 516 -0.76 -1.50 3.37
N SER A 517 -1.88 -0.80 3.18
CA SER A 517 -2.93 -0.66 4.19
C SER A 517 -4.14 -1.43 3.67
N ILE A 518 -4.21 -2.73 3.99
CA ILE A 518 -5.18 -3.66 3.39
C ILE A 518 -6.07 -4.21 4.50
N SER A 519 -7.35 -3.86 4.46
CA SER A 519 -8.32 -4.27 5.48
C SER A 519 -9.00 -5.58 5.13
N SER A 520 -9.31 -5.82 3.85
CA SER A 520 -9.93 -7.06 3.40
C SER A 520 -9.58 -7.37 1.96
N PHE A 521 -9.55 -8.65 1.62
CA PHE A 521 -9.36 -9.10 0.25
C PHE A 521 -10.09 -10.41 -0.01
N ASN A 522 -10.74 -10.53 -1.17
CA ASN A 522 -11.34 -11.78 -1.66
C ASN A 522 -12.31 -12.43 -0.64
N GLY A 523 -13.09 -11.60 0.07
CA GLY A 523 -14.04 -12.03 1.09
C GLY A 523 -13.44 -12.30 2.48
N GLN A 524 -12.11 -12.23 2.64
CA GLN A 524 -11.44 -12.34 3.93
C GLN A 524 -11.27 -10.96 4.57
N LEU A 525 -11.75 -10.83 5.82
CA LEU A 525 -11.56 -9.64 6.64
C LEU A 525 -10.24 -9.72 7.41
N ASN A 526 -9.68 -8.55 7.74
CA ASN A 526 -8.50 -8.39 8.59
C ASN A 526 -7.28 -9.16 8.10
N VAL A 527 -6.93 -9.00 6.83
CA VAL A 527 -5.75 -9.65 6.19
C VAL A 527 -4.40 -9.09 6.66
N GLY A 528 -4.39 -8.29 7.74
CA GLY A 528 -3.15 -7.88 8.41
C GLY A 528 -2.19 -7.05 7.57
N ASN A 529 -2.71 -6.31 6.57
CA ASN A 529 -1.93 -5.49 5.64
C ASN A 529 -0.94 -6.26 4.73
N ILE A 530 -1.02 -7.58 4.69
CA ILE A 530 -0.17 -8.44 3.85
C ILE A 530 -0.96 -9.64 3.33
N VAL A 531 -0.98 -9.79 2.01
CA VAL A 531 -1.68 -10.89 1.33
C VAL A 531 -0.72 -11.50 0.33
N ARG A 532 -0.73 -12.82 0.17
CA ARG A 532 -0.07 -13.47 -0.95
C ARG A 532 -1.08 -14.14 -1.86
N MET A 533 -0.91 -13.90 -3.15
CA MET A 533 -1.68 -14.54 -4.21
C MET A 533 -0.84 -15.56 -4.95
N THR A 534 -1.47 -16.64 -5.40
CA THR A 534 -0.93 -17.55 -6.43
C THR A 534 -1.35 -17.07 -7.82
N ILE A 535 -0.47 -17.23 -8.79
CA ILE A 535 -0.69 -16.96 -10.21
C ILE A 535 -0.29 -18.24 -10.96
N VAL A 536 -1.28 -19.06 -11.30
CA VAL A 536 -1.06 -20.34 -11.97
C VAL A 536 -1.03 -20.11 -13.48
N ASP A 537 -0.02 -20.62 -14.16
CA ASP A 537 0.08 -20.54 -15.63
C ASP A 537 -0.87 -21.51 -16.34
#